data_AF-A0A6P0XV41-F1
#
_entry.id   AF-A0A6P0XV41-F1
#
_cell.length_a   1.000
_cell.length_b   1.000
_cell.length_c   1.000
_cell.angle_alpha   90.00
_cell.angle_beta   90.00
_cell.angle_gamma   90.00
#
_symmetry.space_group_name_H-M   'P 1'
#
loop_
_entity.id
_entity.type
_entity.pdbx_description
1 polymer ?
#
loop_
_entity_poly.entity_id
_entity_poly.type
_entity_poly.pdbx_seq_one_letter_code
_entity_poly.pdbx_strand_id
1 'polypeptide(L)'
;MEERITTAHRSATAIVHSPEYQGKLRSFVTGQMVKNVDYGAVPGTEGKPTLFKSGAEKLCRFFGLAPDIKPVKEIEDFFRDEPLFYYRYRCELYWQRELIATCEGSCNSWEKKYRYREEKRSCPRCGNQTIRSGEREFYCWKKIGGCGARFPLTFEQIVSQKVGFVPNPEIFDQVNTIQKMAQKRALIGAVLIATGASEFFNQEGF
;
A
#
# COMPACT_ATOMS: atom_id res chain seq x y z
N MET A 1 45.77 29.88 20.85
CA MET A 1 44.44 30.38 20.44
C MET A 1 44.58 30.65 18.95
N GLU A 2 44.17 29.81 18.01
CA GLU A 2 43.14 28.76 17.97
C GLU A 2 43.66 27.59 17.11
N GLU A 3 43.63 26.37 17.66
CA GLU A 3 43.55 25.15 16.87
C GLU A 3 42.06 24.74 16.83
N ARG A 4 41.65 24.12 15.70
CA ARG A 4 40.40 23.37 15.45
C ARG A 4 39.26 24.12 14.75
N ILE A 5 39.34 24.21 13.42
CA ILE A 5 38.16 24.02 12.54
C ILE A 5 38.61 23.34 11.24
N THR A 6 38.86 22.04 11.28
CA THR A 6 38.92 21.18 10.06
C THR A 6 38.22 19.86 10.33
N THR A 7 36.96 19.93 10.79
CA THR A 7 36.08 18.76 10.73
C THR A 7 35.55 18.66 9.31
N ALA A 8 36.09 17.69 8.58
CA ALA A 8 35.71 17.34 7.22
C ALA A 8 34.19 17.36 7.04
N HIS A 9 33.73 18.09 6.02
CA HIS A 9 32.38 18.05 5.49
C HIS A 9 32.16 16.66 4.89
N ARG A 10 31.83 15.68 5.73
CA ARG A 10 31.37 14.36 5.26
C ARG A 10 29.98 14.59 4.67
N SER A 11 29.82 14.31 3.37
CA SER A 11 28.52 14.40 2.71
C SER A 11 27.49 13.59 3.49
N ALA A 12 26.24 14.09 3.60
CA ALA A 12 25.18 13.38 4.33
C ALA A 12 25.05 11.91 3.91
N THR A 13 25.20 11.64 2.61
CA THR A 13 25.18 10.28 2.05
C THR A 13 26.23 9.35 2.68
N ALA A 14 27.42 9.86 3.02
CA ALA A 14 28.49 9.05 3.60
C ALA A 14 28.22 8.64 5.07
N ILE A 15 27.43 9.41 5.81
CA ILE A 15 27.10 9.13 7.22
C ILE A 15 26.05 8.02 7.33
N VAL A 16 25.06 8.07 6.43
CA VAL A 16 23.93 7.12 6.36
C VAL A 16 24.38 5.70 5.93
N HIS A 17 25.59 5.55 5.40
CA HIS A 17 26.14 4.24 5.02
C HIS A 17 27.31 3.77 5.90
N SER A 18 27.58 4.43 7.02
CA SER A 18 28.64 4.00 7.95
C SER A 18 28.27 2.71 8.72
N PRO A 19 29.25 1.89 9.16
CA PRO A 19 28.99 0.69 9.97
C PRO A 19 28.23 0.99 11.27
N GLU A 20 28.53 2.12 11.90
CA GLU A 20 27.85 2.62 13.10
C GLU A 20 26.36 2.90 12.81
N TYR A 21 26.06 3.49 11.66
CA TYR A 21 24.68 3.72 11.21
C TYR A 21 23.94 2.40 10.99
N GLN A 22 24.57 1.44 10.32
CA GLN A 22 23.98 0.11 10.09
C GLN A 22 23.69 -0.65 11.40
N GLY A 23 24.57 -0.51 12.40
CA GLY A 23 24.33 -1.02 13.75
C GLY A 23 23.11 -0.37 14.41
N LYS A 24 22.97 0.96 14.31
CA LYS A 24 21.79 1.68 14.80
C LYS A 24 20.51 1.22 14.11
N LEU A 25 20.51 1.10 12.79
CA LEU A 25 19.35 0.60 12.02
C LEU A 25 18.93 -0.79 12.50
N ARG A 26 19.87 -1.75 12.59
CA ARG A 26 19.58 -3.09 13.10
C ARG A 26 18.93 -3.06 14.48
N SER A 27 19.53 -2.34 15.42
CA SER A 27 18.99 -2.23 16.78
C SER A 27 17.59 -1.60 16.83
N PHE A 28 17.32 -0.63 15.94
CA PHE A 28 16.03 0.04 15.86
C PHE A 28 14.95 -0.89 15.29
N VAL A 29 15.27 -1.60 14.20
CA VAL A 29 14.34 -2.55 13.57
C VAL A 29 13.97 -3.67 14.54
N THR A 30 14.94 -4.23 15.27
CA THR A 30 14.68 -5.33 16.21
C THR A 30 14.04 -4.87 17.52
N GLY A 31 14.32 -3.64 17.98
CA GLY A 31 13.87 -3.15 19.28
C GLY A 31 12.60 -2.28 19.29
N GLN A 32 12.30 -1.57 18.19
CA GLN A 32 11.26 -0.52 18.19
C GLN A 32 10.20 -0.66 17.08
N MET A 33 10.43 -1.52 16.09
CA MET A 33 9.43 -1.78 15.04
C MET A 33 8.53 -2.95 15.42
N VAL A 34 7.23 -2.75 15.24
CA VAL A 34 6.17 -3.67 15.66
C VAL A 34 5.61 -4.39 14.44
N LYS A 35 5.69 -5.73 14.44
CA LYS A 35 5.12 -6.58 13.39
C LYS A 35 3.60 -6.38 13.29
N ASN A 36 3.08 -6.35 12.08
CA ASN A 36 1.70 -6.05 11.67
C ASN A 36 1.23 -4.61 11.96
N VAL A 37 2.08 -3.76 12.52
CA VAL A 37 1.81 -2.32 12.68
C VAL A 37 2.74 -1.51 11.78
N ASP A 38 4.05 -1.72 11.88
CA ASP A 38 5.07 -0.98 11.12
C ASP A 38 5.55 -1.74 9.87
N TYR A 39 5.48 -3.07 9.91
CA TYR A 39 5.83 -3.96 8.81
C TYR A 39 5.07 -5.28 8.92
N GLY A 40 4.91 -6.01 7.82
CA GLY A 40 4.21 -7.30 7.86
C GLY A 40 4.23 -8.06 6.56
N ALA A 41 3.68 -9.28 6.58
CA ALA A 41 3.49 -10.06 5.37
C ALA A 41 2.32 -9.47 4.57
N VAL A 42 2.51 -9.28 3.27
CA VAL A 42 1.46 -8.87 2.33
C VAL A 42 1.18 -10.04 1.39
N PRO A 43 -0.09 -10.33 1.04
CA PRO A 43 -0.40 -11.36 0.06
C PRO A 43 0.34 -11.13 -1.26
N GLY A 44 1.02 -12.15 -1.77
CA GLY A 44 1.80 -12.08 -3.01
C GLY A 44 3.26 -11.65 -2.84
N THR A 45 3.71 -11.31 -1.63
CA THR A 45 5.13 -11.11 -1.33
C THR A 45 5.70 -12.32 -0.59
N GLU A 46 6.63 -13.05 -1.21
CA GLU A 46 7.40 -14.10 -0.55
C GLU A 46 8.74 -13.55 -0.04
N GLY A 47 9.20 -14.04 1.12
CA GLY A 47 10.47 -13.64 1.71
C GLY A 47 10.35 -12.49 2.72
N LYS A 48 11.01 -11.35 2.44
CA LYS A 48 11.12 -10.25 3.42
C LYS A 48 9.76 -9.61 3.71
N PRO A 49 9.50 -9.23 4.98
CA PRO A 49 8.29 -8.48 5.31
C PRO A 49 8.24 -7.16 4.55
N THR A 50 7.04 -6.67 4.31
CA THR A 50 6.82 -5.39 3.65
C THR A 50 6.80 -4.26 4.66
N LEU A 51 7.48 -3.15 4.36
CA LEU A 51 7.44 -1.93 5.18
C LEU A 51 6.10 -1.21 4.99
N PHE A 52 5.41 -0.87 6.07
CA PHE A 52 4.17 -0.08 6.03
C PHE A 52 4.45 1.41 6.21
N LYS A 53 3.45 2.26 5.92
CA LYS A 53 3.56 3.72 6.05
C LYS A 53 3.99 4.14 7.46
N SER A 54 3.36 3.56 8.48
CA SER A 54 3.71 3.71 9.90
C SER A 54 5.18 3.44 10.17
N GLY A 55 5.72 2.34 9.62
CA GLY A 55 7.14 2.00 9.73
C GLY A 55 8.05 3.00 9.02
N ALA A 56 7.68 3.41 7.81
CA ALA A 56 8.44 4.43 7.06
C ALA A 56 8.46 5.78 7.78
N GLU A 57 7.33 6.24 8.33
CA GLU A 57 7.27 7.47 9.14
C GLU A 57 8.06 7.34 10.44
N LYS A 58 8.05 6.17 11.08
CA LYS A 58 8.82 5.88 12.29
C LYS A 58 10.34 5.95 12.01
N LEU A 59 10.79 5.38 10.88
CA LEU A 59 12.18 5.51 10.43
C LEU A 59 12.53 6.97 10.13
N CYS A 60 11.65 7.74 9.48
CA CYS A 60 11.87 9.17 9.27
C CYS A 60 12.08 9.92 10.58
N ARG A 61 11.20 9.71 11.57
CA ARG A 61 11.31 10.34 12.89
C ARG A 61 12.61 9.94 13.60
N PHE A 62 12.99 8.66 13.54
CA PHE A 62 14.18 8.15 14.21
C PHE A 62 15.49 8.71 13.62
N PHE A 63 15.59 8.80 12.29
CA PHE A 63 16.78 9.29 11.60
C PHE A 63 16.78 10.81 11.35
N GLY A 64 15.73 11.52 11.78
CA GLY A 64 15.59 12.96 11.54
C GLY A 64 15.43 13.31 10.06
N LEU A 65 14.74 12.45 9.31
CA LEU A 65 14.48 12.64 7.88
C LEU A 65 13.19 13.44 7.66
N ALA A 66 13.23 14.37 6.72
CA ALA A 66 12.10 15.19 6.33
C ALA A 66 11.65 14.81 4.90
N PRO A 67 10.54 14.08 4.73
CA PRO A 67 9.99 13.78 3.42
C PRO A 67 9.24 15.00 2.87
N ASP A 68 9.52 15.34 1.61
CA ASP A 68 8.80 16.32 0.80
C ASP A 68 8.20 15.59 -0.41
N ILE A 69 6.87 15.54 -0.50
CA ILE A 69 6.15 14.75 -1.49
C ILE A 69 5.51 15.69 -2.51
N LYS A 70 5.92 15.56 -3.77
CA LYS A 70 5.53 16.45 -4.87
C LYS A 70 4.77 15.70 -5.96
N PRO A 71 3.70 16.28 -6.53
CA PRO A 71 3.07 15.72 -7.71
C PRO A 71 4.04 15.80 -8.90
N VAL A 72 4.16 14.70 -9.65
CA VAL A 72 4.94 14.62 -10.90
C VAL A 72 3.99 14.55 -12.10
N LYS A 73 2.88 13.81 -11.96
CA LYS A 73 1.86 13.69 -12.99
C LYS A 73 0.52 13.33 -12.37
N GLU A 74 -0.52 14.04 -12.79
CA GLU A 74 -1.90 13.79 -12.40
C GLU A 74 -2.74 13.76 -13.68
N ILE A 75 -3.47 12.66 -13.89
CA ILE A 75 -4.46 12.53 -14.95
C ILE A 75 -5.77 12.18 -14.27
N GLU A 76 -6.77 13.03 -14.46
CA GLU A 76 -8.13 12.81 -13.96
C GLU A 76 -9.10 12.97 -15.13
N ASP A 77 -9.42 11.84 -15.77
CA ASP A 77 -10.38 11.80 -16.87
C ASP A 77 -11.69 11.18 -16.38
N PHE A 78 -12.64 12.06 -16.04
CA PHE A 78 -13.95 11.70 -15.51
C PHE A 78 -14.97 11.31 -16.60
N PHE A 79 -14.74 11.70 -17.86
CA PHE A 79 -15.78 11.72 -18.89
C PHE A 79 -15.65 10.61 -19.93
N ARG A 80 -14.54 9.88 -19.91
CA ARG A 80 -14.36 8.66 -20.71
C ARG A 80 -15.25 7.51 -20.22
N ASP A 81 -15.56 6.57 -21.12
CA ASP A 81 -16.36 5.37 -20.83
C ASP A 81 -15.81 4.54 -19.64
N GLU A 82 -14.48 4.49 -19.50
CA GLU A 82 -13.79 3.91 -18.35
C GLU A 82 -12.88 4.94 -17.66
N PRO A 83 -13.34 5.65 -16.61
CA PRO A 83 -12.59 6.72 -15.95
C PRO A 83 -11.15 6.36 -15.59
N LEU A 84 -10.23 7.30 -15.83
CA LEU A 84 -8.81 7.13 -15.57
C LEU A 84 -8.36 8.17 -14.54
N PHE A 85 -7.97 7.67 -13.38
CA PHE A 85 -7.29 8.43 -12.34
C PHE A 85 -5.88 7.87 -12.23
N TYR A 86 -4.88 8.61 -12.69
CA TYR A 86 -3.48 8.23 -12.61
C TYR A 86 -2.72 9.31 -11.84
N TYR A 87 -2.02 8.88 -10.80
CA TYR A 87 -1.19 9.74 -9.97
C TYR A 87 0.23 9.22 -9.96
N ARG A 88 1.20 10.11 -10.17
CA ARG A 88 2.62 9.87 -9.94
C ARG A 88 3.16 10.98 -9.06
N TYR A 89 3.78 10.59 -7.97
CA TYR A 89 4.36 11.47 -6.97
C TYR A 89 5.83 11.14 -6.76
N ARG A 90 6.63 12.15 -6.46
CA ARG A 90 8.03 12.01 -6.05
C ARG A 90 8.16 12.36 -4.59
N CYS A 91 8.80 11.50 -3.81
CA CYS A 91 9.25 11.84 -2.48
C CYS A 91 10.73 12.23 -2.57
N GLU A 92 11.05 13.44 -2.15
CA GLU A 92 12.39 13.95 -1.91
C GLU A 92 12.64 13.86 -0.40
N LEU A 93 13.65 13.11 0.02
CA LEU A 93 13.91 12.86 1.43
C LEU A 93 15.17 13.61 1.87
N TYR A 94 15.01 14.48 2.86
CA TYR A 94 16.05 15.37 3.32
C TYR A 94 16.59 14.98 4.70
N TRP A 95 17.89 15.20 4.91
CA TRP A 95 18.52 15.17 6.22
C TRP A 95 19.33 16.45 6.40
N GLN A 96 19.05 17.22 7.45
CA GLN A 96 19.71 18.51 7.72
C GLN A 96 19.76 19.46 6.50
N ARG A 97 18.68 19.47 5.68
CA ARG A 97 18.53 20.22 4.41
C ARG A 97 19.27 19.66 3.20
N GLU A 98 20.08 18.62 3.35
CA GLU A 98 20.65 17.90 2.22
C GLU A 98 19.67 16.86 1.68
N LEU A 99 19.50 16.82 0.35
CA LEU A 99 18.71 15.78 -0.31
C LEU A 99 19.51 14.47 -0.30
N ILE A 100 18.99 13.45 0.38
CA ILE A 100 19.71 12.16 0.53
C ILE A 100 19.12 11.02 -0.28
N ALA A 101 17.83 11.10 -0.64
CA ALA A 101 17.18 10.10 -1.48
C ALA A 101 15.99 10.70 -2.23
N THR A 102 15.70 10.11 -3.38
CA THR A 102 14.47 10.38 -4.12
C THR A 102 13.83 9.06 -4.54
N CYS A 103 12.50 9.04 -4.61
CA CYS A 103 11.77 7.91 -5.17
C CYS A 103 10.44 8.38 -5.75
N GLU A 104 10.05 7.81 -6.89
CA GLU A 104 8.72 8.02 -7.45
C GLU A 104 7.81 6.84 -7.16
N GLY A 105 6.57 7.14 -6.81
CA GLY A 105 5.48 6.19 -6.67
C GLY A 105 4.34 6.58 -7.59
N SER A 106 3.75 5.62 -8.28
CA SER A 106 2.54 5.84 -9.08
C SER A 106 1.42 4.91 -8.67
N CYS A 107 0.19 5.29 -8.96
CA CYS A 107 -0.99 4.48 -8.72
C CYS A 107 -2.09 4.88 -9.71
N ASN A 108 -2.89 3.93 -10.18
CA ASN A 108 -3.99 4.26 -11.10
C ASN A 108 -5.26 3.40 -10.96
N SER A 109 -6.39 3.98 -11.38
CA SER A 109 -7.72 3.35 -11.32
C SER A 109 -7.85 2.05 -12.12
N TRP A 110 -6.94 1.78 -13.06
CA TRP A 110 -6.95 0.57 -13.86
C TRP A 110 -6.15 -0.59 -13.26
N GLU A 111 -5.47 -0.40 -12.12
CA GLU A 111 -4.90 -1.52 -11.38
C GLU A 111 -6.03 -2.47 -10.94
N LYS A 112 -5.79 -3.79 -10.98
CA LYS A 112 -6.80 -4.83 -10.71
C LYS A 112 -7.57 -4.60 -9.40
N LYS A 113 -6.89 -4.08 -8.38
CA LYS A 113 -7.41 -3.77 -7.04
C LYS A 113 -8.50 -2.69 -7.03
N TYR A 114 -8.41 -1.70 -7.91
CA TYR A 114 -9.37 -0.58 -7.98
C TYR A 114 -10.36 -0.77 -9.12
N ARG A 115 -9.88 -1.31 -10.24
CA ARG A 115 -10.64 -1.52 -11.47
C ARG A 115 -11.78 -2.52 -11.30
N TYR A 116 -11.58 -3.54 -10.46
CA TYR A 116 -12.54 -4.63 -10.32
C TYR A 116 -13.06 -4.77 -8.89
N ARG A 117 -14.34 -5.12 -8.77
CA ARG A 117 -14.94 -5.66 -7.55
C ARG A 117 -15.33 -7.11 -7.75
N GLU A 118 -15.21 -7.89 -6.67
CA GLU A 118 -15.72 -9.25 -6.63
C GLU A 118 -17.23 -9.21 -6.36
N GLU A 119 -18.03 -9.45 -7.39
CA GLU A 119 -19.48 -9.56 -7.28
C GLU A 119 -19.86 -10.95 -6.76
N LYS A 120 -20.57 -10.98 -5.64
CA LYS A 120 -21.03 -12.20 -4.97
C LYS A 120 -22.53 -12.35 -5.14
N ARG A 121 -23.00 -13.60 -5.10
CA ARG A 121 -24.42 -13.91 -5.16
C ARG A 121 -25.16 -13.33 -3.95
N SER A 122 -26.17 -12.53 -4.23
CA SER A 122 -27.16 -12.01 -3.29
C SER A 122 -28.27 -13.02 -3.07
N CYS A 123 -28.67 -13.19 -1.81
CA CYS A 123 -29.76 -14.08 -1.43
C CYS A 123 -31.11 -13.49 -1.88
N PRO A 124 -31.90 -14.19 -2.71
CA PRO A 124 -33.20 -13.68 -3.16
C PRO A 124 -34.22 -13.47 -2.03
N ARG A 125 -34.03 -14.14 -0.89
CA ARG A 125 -34.91 -14.02 0.27
C ARG A 125 -34.59 -12.81 1.16
N CYS A 126 -33.32 -12.45 1.31
CA CYS A 126 -32.88 -11.45 2.29
C CYS A 126 -31.97 -10.34 1.73
N GLY A 127 -31.67 -10.35 0.43
CA GLY A 127 -30.82 -9.36 -0.24
C GLY A 127 -29.32 -9.50 0.03
N ASN A 128 -28.91 -10.09 1.15
CA ASN A 128 -27.49 -10.15 1.55
C ASN A 128 -26.63 -11.00 0.58
N GLN A 129 -25.42 -10.53 0.29
CA GLN A 129 -24.38 -11.23 -0.51
C GLN A 129 -23.72 -12.40 0.26
N THR A 130 -24.54 -13.34 0.72
CA THR A 130 -24.15 -14.43 1.62
C THR A 130 -24.44 -15.81 1.05
N ILE A 131 -24.72 -15.90 -0.25
CA ILE A 131 -24.97 -17.18 -0.92
C ILE A 131 -23.66 -17.93 -1.17
N ARG A 132 -23.62 -19.20 -0.79
CA ARG A 132 -22.54 -20.14 -1.09
C ARG A 132 -23.07 -21.31 -1.89
N SER A 133 -22.22 -21.85 -2.76
CA SER A 133 -22.51 -23.08 -3.51
C SER A 133 -22.05 -24.27 -2.68
N GLY A 134 -22.98 -25.16 -2.32
CA GLY A 134 -22.66 -26.52 -1.88
C GLY A 134 -22.70 -27.48 -3.07
N GLU A 135 -22.45 -28.77 -2.81
CA GLU A 135 -22.47 -29.82 -3.85
C GLU A 135 -23.86 -30.04 -4.46
N ARG A 136 -24.94 -29.82 -3.69
CA ARG A 136 -26.32 -30.16 -4.09
C ARG A 136 -27.28 -28.98 -4.09
N GLU A 137 -26.89 -27.86 -3.51
CA GLU A 137 -27.75 -26.70 -3.31
C GLU A 137 -26.94 -25.43 -3.08
N PHE A 138 -27.57 -24.28 -3.34
CA PHE A 138 -27.13 -23.01 -2.80
C PHE A 138 -27.70 -22.83 -1.39
N TYR A 139 -26.91 -22.25 -0.50
CA TYR A 139 -27.40 -21.89 0.83
C TYR A 139 -26.93 -20.49 1.23
N CYS A 140 -27.80 -19.78 1.93
CA CYS A 140 -27.55 -18.46 2.48
C CYS A 140 -26.90 -18.60 3.85
N TRP A 141 -25.60 -18.29 3.97
CA TRP A 141 -24.81 -18.68 5.12
C TRP A 141 -25.03 -17.77 6.34
N LYS A 142 -25.65 -18.32 7.40
CA LYS A 142 -26.00 -17.57 8.62
C LYS A 142 -24.81 -16.92 9.33
N LYS A 143 -23.63 -17.56 9.30
CA LYS A 143 -22.43 -17.08 10.02
C LYS A 143 -21.91 -15.73 9.51
N ILE A 144 -22.22 -15.35 8.28
CA ILE A 144 -21.83 -14.08 7.68
C ILE A 144 -23.03 -13.14 7.49
N GLY A 145 -24.11 -13.33 8.26
CA GLY A 145 -25.31 -12.48 8.20
C GLY A 145 -26.40 -12.97 7.24
N GLY A 146 -26.33 -14.20 6.74
CA GLY A 146 -27.37 -14.79 5.90
C GLY A 146 -28.62 -15.25 6.66
N CYS A 147 -29.75 -15.41 5.95
CA CYS A 147 -31.01 -15.84 6.54
C CYS A 147 -31.18 -17.37 6.67
N GLY A 148 -30.23 -18.17 6.17
CA GLY A 148 -30.31 -19.65 6.21
C GLY A 148 -31.22 -20.28 5.16
N ALA A 149 -31.70 -19.51 4.17
CA ALA A 149 -32.46 -20.06 3.06
C ALA A 149 -31.60 -21.02 2.22
N ARG A 150 -32.25 -22.02 1.63
CA ARG A 150 -31.65 -23.02 0.76
C ARG A 150 -32.37 -22.97 -0.59
N PHE A 151 -31.62 -23.11 -1.67
CA PHE A 151 -32.13 -23.02 -3.03
C PHE A 151 -31.51 -24.14 -3.89
N PRO A 152 -32.25 -24.71 -4.84
CA PRO A 152 -31.69 -25.70 -5.75
C PRO A 152 -30.58 -25.11 -6.63
N LEU A 153 -29.64 -25.93 -7.11
CA LEU A 153 -28.55 -25.47 -8.00
C LEU A 153 -29.05 -24.88 -9.33
N THR A 154 -30.27 -25.20 -9.72
CA THR A 154 -30.94 -24.68 -10.92
C THR A 154 -31.75 -23.41 -10.64
N PHE A 155 -31.70 -22.84 -9.43
CA PHE A 155 -32.50 -21.67 -9.08
C PHE A 155 -32.06 -20.44 -9.89
N GLU A 156 -32.85 -20.09 -10.90
CA GLU A 156 -32.51 -19.10 -11.93
C GLU A 156 -32.16 -17.73 -11.36
N GLN A 157 -32.85 -17.29 -10.30
CA GLN A 157 -32.56 -16.00 -9.66
C GLN A 157 -31.17 -15.95 -8.99
N ILE A 158 -30.50 -17.08 -8.77
CA ILE A 158 -29.12 -17.16 -8.24
C ILE A 158 -28.12 -17.47 -9.36
N VAL A 159 -28.51 -18.32 -10.32
CA VAL A 159 -27.65 -18.72 -11.45
C VAL A 159 -27.44 -17.55 -12.44
N SER A 160 -28.47 -16.73 -12.66
CA SER A 160 -28.40 -15.58 -13.58
C SER A 160 -27.63 -14.38 -13.01
N GLN A 161 -27.32 -14.37 -11.70
CA GLN A 161 -26.56 -13.28 -11.10
C GLN A 161 -25.12 -13.27 -11.62
N LYS A 162 -24.62 -12.07 -11.95
CA LYS A 162 -23.23 -11.87 -12.31
C LYS A 162 -22.35 -12.22 -11.11
N VAL A 163 -21.32 -13.04 -11.34
CA VAL A 163 -20.36 -13.45 -10.32
C VAL A 163 -18.94 -13.27 -10.84
N GLY A 164 -18.02 -12.95 -9.92
CA GLY A 164 -16.61 -12.78 -10.24
C GLY A 164 -16.22 -11.30 -10.36
N PHE A 165 -15.16 -11.02 -11.11
CA PHE A 165 -14.60 -9.67 -11.20
C PHE A 165 -15.37 -8.82 -12.22
N VAL A 166 -16.12 -7.84 -11.73
CA VAL A 166 -16.84 -6.84 -12.54
C VAL A 166 -16.17 -5.47 -12.43
N PRO A 167 -16.27 -4.60 -13.45
CA PRO A 167 -15.80 -3.22 -13.35
C PRO A 167 -16.39 -2.52 -12.11
N ASN A 168 -15.55 -1.81 -11.36
CA ASN A 168 -15.96 -1.14 -10.14
C ASN A 168 -16.84 0.10 -10.47
N PRO A 169 -18.12 0.11 -10.08
CA PRO A 169 -19.01 1.24 -10.35
C PRO A 169 -18.68 2.47 -9.48
N GLU A 170 -17.99 2.28 -8.35
CA GLU A 170 -17.67 3.32 -7.37
C GLU A 170 -16.20 3.76 -7.50
N ILE A 171 -15.70 3.84 -8.73
CA ILE A 171 -14.30 4.21 -8.97
C ILE A 171 -13.98 5.66 -8.54
N PHE A 172 -14.98 6.55 -8.63
CA PHE A 172 -14.86 7.96 -8.25
C PHE A 172 -14.61 8.15 -6.74
N ASP A 173 -15.14 7.25 -5.89
CA ASP A 173 -14.90 7.29 -4.44
C ASP A 173 -13.47 6.84 -4.08
N GLN A 174 -12.77 6.21 -5.03
CA GLN A 174 -11.41 5.73 -4.82
C GLN A 174 -10.33 6.72 -5.25
N VAL A 175 -10.67 7.87 -5.83
CA VAL A 175 -9.73 8.89 -6.32
C VAL A 175 -8.68 9.26 -5.25
N ASN A 176 -9.12 9.67 -4.06
CA ASN A 176 -8.24 9.98 -2.94
C ASN A 176 -7.44 8.76 -2.44
N THR A 177 -8.02 7.56 -2.51
CA THR A 177 -7.33 6.33 -2.13
C THR A 177 -6.17 6.05 -3.09
N ILE A 178 -6.39 6.20 -4.40
CA ILE A 178 -5.38 6.00 -5.45
C ILE A 178 -4.27 7.05 -5.30
N GLN A 179 -4.62 8.33 -5.12
CA GLN A 179 -3.66 9.41 -4.89
C GLN A 179 -2.78 9.15 -3.65
N LYS A 180 -3.40 8.83 -2.50
CA LYS A 180 -2.68 8.50 -1.26
C LYS A 180 -1.80 7.26 -1.41
N MET A 181 -2.20 6.30 -2.24
CA MET A 181 -1.38 5.13 -2.55
C MET A 181 -0.14 5.47 -3.37
N ALA A 182 -0.22 6.38 -4.34
CA ALA A 182 0.95 6.86 -5.08
C ALA A 182 1.95 7.57 -4.14
N GLN A 183 1.46 8.47 -3.27
CA GLN A 183 2.27 9.15 -2.27
C GLN A 183 2.92 8.18 -1.28
N LYS A 184 2.17 7.17 -0.81
CA LYS A 184 2.68 6.13 0.09
C LYS A 184 3.79 5.32 -0.56
N ARG A 185 3.61 4.90 -1.82
CA ARG A 185 4.63 4.16 -2.60
C ARG A 185 5.92 5.00 -2.73
N ALA A 186 5.80 6.29 -3.02
CA ALA A 186 6.93 7.21 -3.13
C ALA A 186 7.69 7.37 -1.79
N LEU A 187 6.96 7.59 -0.69
CA LEU A 187 7.54 7.74 0.65
C LEU A 187 8.30 6.48 1.07
N ILE A 188 7.67 5.32 0.99
CA ILE A 188 8.27 4.05 1.41
C ILE A 188 9.55 3.78 0.62
N GLY A 189 9.52 3.97 -0.71
CA GLY A 189 10.68 3.77 -1.56
C GLY A 189 11.84 4.72 -1.19
N ALA A 190 11.56 6.00 -0.99
CA ALA A 190 12.59 6.98 -0.61
C ALA A 190 13.22 6.66 0.77
N VAL A 191 12.41 6.21 1.73
CA VAL A 191 12.88 5.80 3.06
C VAL A 191 13.73 4.54 3.00
N LEU A 192 13.33 3.53 2.20
CA LEU A 192 14.12 2.32 2.03
C LEU A 192 15.49 2.63 1.40
N ILE A 193 15.53 3.49 0.38
CA ILE A 193 16.76 3.93 -0.28
C ILE A 193 17.66 4.68 0.70
N ALA A 194 17.13 5.71 1.36
CA ALA A 194 17.91 6.52 2.28
C ALA A 194 18.44 5.67 3.43
N THR A 195 17.59 4.90 4.09
CA THR A 195 18.00 4.22 5.34
C THR A 195 18.76 2.92 5.11
N GLY A 196 18.73 2.33 3.91
CA GLY A 196 19.20 0.97 3.69
C GLY A 196 18.29 -0.10 4.30
N ALA A 197 17.08 0.27 4.75
CA ALA A 197 16.13 -0.65 5.35
C ALA A 197 15.59 -1.72 4.37
N SER A 198 15.94 -1.65 3.09
CA SER A 198 15.76 -2.72 2.10
C SER A 198 16.49 -4.03 2.48
N GLU A 199 17.46 -3.97 3.40
CA GLU A 199 18.04 -5.17 4.02
C GLU A 199 16.96 -5.99 4.75
N PHE A 200 16.03 -5.33 5.44
CA PHE A 200 15.00 -5.97 6.29
C PHE A 200 13.65 -6.08 5.60
N PHE A 201 13.31 -5.10 4.76
CA PHE A 201 11.96 -4.96 4.23
C PHE A 201 11.92 -4.88 2.71
N ASN A 202 10.85 -5.39 2.14
CA ASN A 202 10.47 -5.10 0.77
C ASN A 202 9.57 -3.87 0.71
N GLN A 203 9.53 -3.23 -0.45
CA GLN A 203 8.52 -2.23 -0.76
C GLN A 203 7.17 -2.91 -1.02
N GLU A 204 6.07 -2.24 -0.70
CA GLU A 204 4.75 -2.68 -1.15
C GLU A 204 4.70 -2.66 -2.68
N GLY A 205 4.84 -3.84 -3.29
CA GLY A 205 4.37 -4.09 -4.65
C GLY A 205 2.88 -4.41 -4.58
N PHE A 206 2.05 -3.58 -5.22
CA PHE A 206 0.75 -4.02 -5.71
C PHE A 206 0.69 -3.69 -7.18
#